data_AF-J3LN39-F1
#
_entry.id   AF-J3LN39-F1
#
_cell.length_a   1.000
_cell.length_b   1.000
_cell.length_c   1.000
_cell.angle_alpha   90.00
_cell.angle_beta   90.00
_cell.angle_gamma   90.00
#
_symmetry.space_group_name_H-M   'P 1'
#
loop_
_entity.id
_entity.type
_entity.pdbx_description
1 polymer ?
#
loop_
_entity_poly.entity_id
_entity_poly.type
_entity_poly.pdbx_seq_one_letter_code
_entity_poly.pdbx_strand_id
1 'polypeptide(L)'
;MATTTTPSSSLTAPLLRPSSNPNQAPRSLPLLRSRRCARAVAAVGGVGVGPHGAAQRRGIWSIRDDLVVPRSPYFPVEYASGQERGPSPMVMERFQSVVSQLFQHRIIRCGGPVEDDMANIIVAQLLYLDAIDPNKDIIMYVNSPGGSVTAGMAIFDTMKHIRPDVSTVCIGLAASMGAFLLSGGTKGKRYSLPNSRIMIHQPLGGAQGQETDLEIQANEMLHHKANLNGYLAYHTGQPLDKINVDTDRDYFMSAKEAKEYGLIDGVIMNPLKALQPLPASS
;
A
#
# COMPACT_ATOMS: atom_id res chain seq x y z
N MET A 1 -35.38 -56.77 32.53
CA MET A 1 -35.34 -57.04 31.08
C MET A 1 -33.98 -56.60 30.56
N ALA A 2 -33.27 -57.55 29.93
CA ALA A 2 -32.14 -57.47 28.99
C ALA A 2 -31.32 -56.15 28.92
N THR A 3 -30.10 -56.08 29.45
CA THR A 3 -28.78 -56.46 28.86
C THR A 3 -28.29 -55.60 27.69
N THR A 4 -27.20 -54.84 27.93
CA THR A 4 -26.04 -54.62 27.04
C THR A 4 -24.95 -53.84 27.83
N THR A 5 -23.91 -54.49 28.36
CA THR A 5 -22.52 -54.64 27.82
C THR A 5 -21.73 -53.32 27.69
N THR A 6 -20.92 -52.92 28.69
CA THR A 6 -19.45 -53.15 28.89
C THR A 6 -18.55 -51.97 28.44
N PRO A 7 -17.32 -51.81 28.98
CA PRO A 7 -16.80 -50.52 29.49
C PRO A 7 -15.53 -49.98 28.81
N SER A 8 -15.06 -48.82 29.31
CA SER A 8 -13.65 -48.45 29.56
C SER A 8 -12.66 -48.40 28.38
N SER A 9 -12.07 -47.23 28.09
CA SER A 9 -10.66 -46.93 28.43
C SER A 9 -10.12 -45.70 27.68
N SER A 10 -9.26 -44.98 28.40
CA SER A 10 -8.37 -43.90 27.98
C SER A 10 -7.46 -44.28 26.82
N LEU A 11 -7.37 -43.42 25.79
CA LEU A 11 -6.29 -43.52 24.80
C LEU A 11 -5.66 -42.14 24.52
N THR A 12 -4.44 -42.07 25.02
CA THR A 12 -3.36 -41.11 24.79
C THR A 12 -3.03 -41.03 23.30
N ALA A 13 -2.80 -39.81 22.80
CA ALA A 13 -2.38 -39.54 21.43
C ALA A 13 -0.97 -40.08 21.12
N PRO A 14 -0.71 -40.69 19.94
CA PRO A 14 0.64 -40.91 19.47
C PRO A 14 1.14 -39.74 18.60
N LEU A 15 2.29 -39.20 18.99
CA LEU A 15 3.10 -38.23 18.26
C LEU A 15 3.63 -38.85 16.94
N LEU A 16 3.21 -38.33 15.80
CA LEU A 16 3.87 -38.60 14.50
C LEU A 16 5.14 -37.75 14.39
N ARG A 17 6.30 -38.40 14.36
CA ARG A 17 7.57 -37.83 13.88
C ARG A 17 7.72 -38.14 12.38
N PRO A 18 8.16 -37.19 11.54
CA PRO A 18 8.60 -37.49 10.19
C PRO A 18 10.06 -38.00 10.19
N SER A 19 10.30 -39.13 9.54
CA SER A 19 11.64 -39.65 9.22
C SER A 19 12.10 -39.11 7.87
N SER A 20 13.14 -38.28 7.82
CA SER A 20 13.82 -37.91 6.58
C SER A 20 15.24 -38.48 6.59
N ASN A 21 15.49 -39.42 5.68
CA ASN A 21 16.77 -40.08 5.45
C ASN A 21 17.65 -39.19 4.54
N PRO A 22 18.84 -38.71 4.96
CA PRO A 22 19.56 -37.66 4.24
C PRO A 22 20.64 -38.22 3.29
N ASN A 23 20.29 -39.10 2.34
CA ASN A 23 21.28 -39.63 1.39
C ASN A 23 20.71 -40.16 0.06
N GLN A 24 20.00 -39.32 -0.69
CA GLN A 24 19.75 -39.58 -2.12
C GLN A 24 20.10 -38.34 -2.96
N ALA A 25 21.19 -38.46 -3.73
CA ALA A 25 21.59 -37.48 -4.73
C ALA A 25 20.63 -37.51 -5.93
N PRO A 26 20.19 -36.35 -6.47
CA PRO A 26 19.34 -36.34 -7.66
C PRO A 26 20.16 -36.61 -8.92
N ARG A 27 19.59 -37.47 -9.78
CA ARG A 27 20.12 -37.87 -11.10
C ARG A 27 20.25 -36.67 -12.04
N SER A 28 21.37 -36.62 -12.77
CA SER A 28 21.73 -35.60 -13.75
C SER A 28 20.80 -35.57 -14.97
N LEU A 29 20.34 -34.37 -15.33
CA LEU A 29 19.66 -34.07 -16.59
C LEU A 29 20.68 -33.56 -17.63
N PRO A 30 20.59 -33.95 -18.92
CA PRO A 30 21.56 -33.55 -19.93
C PRO A 30 21.42 -32.07 -20.33
N LEU A 31 22.53 -31.34 -20.22
CA LEU A 31 22.71 -29.94 -20.64
C LEU A 31 22.51 -29.76 -22.15
N LEU A 32 21.46 -29.02 -22.55
CA LEU A 32 21.35 -28.45 -23.88
C LEU A 32 22.41 -27.34 -24.04
N ARG A 33 23.36 -27.56 -24.95
CA ARG A 33 24.31 -26.55 -25.43
C ARG A 33 23.58 -25.43 -26.15
N SER A 34 23.43 -24.26 -25.52
CA SER A 34 23.08 -23.03 -26.24
C SER A 34 24.35 -22.39 -26.82
N ARG A 35 24.25 -22.00 -28.10
CA ARG A 35 25.35 -21.44 -28.89
C ARG A 35 25.71 -20.05 -28.38
N ARG A 36 27.02 -19.80 -28.23
CA ARG A 36 27.61 -18.48 -27.98
C ARG A 36 27.18 -17.49 -29.05
N CYS A 37 26.48 -16.42 -28.67
CA CYS A 37 26.49 -15.17 -29.40
C CYS A 37 27.22 -14.13 -28.54
N ALA A 38 28.53 -14.03 -28.78
CA ALA A 38 29.30 -12.87 -28.35
C ALA A 38 28.78 -11.65 -29.12
N ARG A 39 28.39 -10.59 -28.42
CA ARG A 39 28.25 -9.27 -29.02
C ARG A 39 29.10 -8.30 -28.21
N ALA A 40 30.07 -7.74 -28.92
CA ALA A 40 31.10 -6.85 -28.41
C ALA A 40 30.50 -5.61 -27.76
N VAL A 41 31.09 -5.22 -26.63
CA VAL A 41 30.92 -3.90 -26.02
C VAL A 41 31.67 -2.91 -26.91
N ALA A 42 30.93 -2.06 -27.62
CA ALA A 42 31.51 -0.91 -28.30
C ALA A 42 31.49 0.27 -27.33
N ALA A 43 32.68 0.64 -26.85
CA ALA A 43 32.92 1.95 -26.25
C ALA A 43 32.77 3.02 -27.34
N VAL A 44 31.95 4.04 -27.09
CA VAL A 44 31.96 5.28 -27.88
C VAL A 44 32.19 6.42 -26.90
N GLY A 45 33.38 7.02 -27.03
CA GLY A 45 33.78 8.22 -26.33
C GLY A 45 33.03 9.46 -26.82
N GLY A 46 33.25 10.57 -26.10
CA GLY A 46 32.44 11.78 -26.14
C GLY A 46 32.35 12.52 -27.47
N VAL A 47 31.42 13.47 -27.54
CA VAL A 47 31.61 14.94 -27.74
C VAL A 47 30.24 15.61 -27.89
N GLY A 48 30.01 16.73 -27.18
CA GLY A 48 29.38 17.93 -27.75
C GLY A 48 27.85 18.11 -27.75
N VAL A 49 27.37 18.88 -26.77
CA VAL A 49 26.27 19.88 -26.71
C VAL A 49 25.30 20.05 -27.90
N GLY A 50 24.00 20.00 -27.60
CA GLY A 50 22.92 20.67 -28.36
C GLY A 50 21.54 20.38 -27.73
N PRO A 51 20.69 21.40 -27.43
CA PRO A 51 19.37 21.16 -26.88
C PRO A 51 18.38 20.94 -28.04
N HIS A 52 17.74 19.77 -28.10
CA HIS A 52 16.39 19.53 -28.65
C HIS A 52 16.20 18.03 -28.89
N GLY A 53 15.10 17.47 -28.37
CA GLY A 53 14.63 16.14 -28.76
C GLY A 53 14.03 15.36 -27.60
N ALA A 54 12.70 15.41 -27.47
CA ALA A 54 11.94 14.45 -26.69
C ALA A 54 12.22 13.03 -27.26
N ALA A 55 13.11 12.30 -26.60
CA ALA A 55 13.35 10.90 -26.92
C ALA A 55 12.18 10.09 -26.35
N GLN A 56 11.31 9.63 -27.25
CA GLN A 56 10.27 8.65 -26.98
C GLN A 56 10.91 7.37 -26.45
N ARG A 57 11.01 7.23 -25.13
CA ARG A 57 11.47 6.01 -24.47
C ARG A 57 10.40 4.94 -24.71
N ARG A 58 10.68 3.97 -25.58
CA ARG A 58 9.94 2.70 -25.64
C ARG A 58 10.26 1.89 -24.37
N GLY A 59 9.61 2.25 -23.28
CA GLY A 59 9.50 1.45 -22.05
C GLY A 59 8.09 0.83 -21.94
N ILE A 60 7.93 -0.12 -21.02
CA ILE A 60 6.63 -0.63 -20.61
C ILE A 60 5.81 0.58 -20.13
N TRP A 61 4.66 0.83 -20.78
CA TRP A 61 3.74 1.89 -20.40
C TRP A 61 3.30 1.71 -18.94
N SER A 62 3.52 2.72 -18.09
CA SER A 62 2.97 2.79 -16.74
C SER A 62 1.97 3.94 -16.66
N ILE A 63 0.83 3.74 -16.00
CA ILE A 63 -0.11 4.83 -15.76
C ILE A 63 0.48 5.96 -14.90
N ARG A 64 1.60 5.72 -14.21
CA ARG A 64 2.39 6.78 -13.56
C ARG A 64 2.93 7.81 -14.55
N ASP A 65 3.17 7.40 -15.80
CA ASP A 65 3.66 8.28 -16.88
C ASP A 65 2.54 9.19 -17.41
N ASP A 66 1.28 8.75 -17.32
CA ASP A 66 0.09 9.47 -17.81
C ASP A 66 -0.76 10.12 -16.70
N LEU A 67 -0.45 9.86 -15.43
CA LEU A 67 -1.10 10.45 -14.26
C LEU A 67 -0.68 11.92 -14.13
N VAL A 68 -1.27 12.77 -14.97
CA VAL A 68 -1.34 14.21 -14.69
C VAL A 68 -2.29 14.39 -13.51
N VAL A 69 -1.72 14.43 -12.30
CA VAL A 69 -2.45 14.79 -11.09
C VAL A 69 -3.09 16.17 -11.35
N PRO A 70 -4.43 16.30 -11.33
CA PRO A 70 -5.08 17.57 -11.59
C PRO A 70 -4.52 18.61 -10.63
N ARG A 71 -3.92 19.67 -11.18
CA ARG A 71 -3.44 20.80 -10.40
C ARG A 71 -4.66 21.44 -9.77
N SER A 72 -4.79 21.28 -8.46
CA SER A 72 -5.86 21.89 -7.70
C SER A 72 -5.71 23.42 -7.79
N PRO A 73 -6.78 24.20 -7.99
CA PRO A 73 -6.73 25.66 -7.90
C PRO A 73 -6.31 26.16 -6.49
N TYR A 74 -6.28 25.27 -5.49
CA TYR A 74 -5.72 25.54 -4.16
C TYR A 74 -4.20 25.33 -4.07
N PHE A 75 -3.58 24.74 -5.09
CA PHE A 75 -2.13 24.61 -5.27
C PHE A 75 -1.74 25.08 -6.68
N PRO A 76 -1.77 26.40 -6.95
CA PRO A 76 -1.31 26.91 -8.23
C PRO A 76 0.21 26.79 -8.28
N VAL A 77 0.72 25.77 -8.95
CA VAL A 77 2.07 25.84 -9.50
C VAL A 77 1.95 26.72 -10.75
N GLU A 78 2.15 28.02 -10.58
CA GLU A 78 2.22 28.97 -11.68
C GLU A 78 3.51 28.74 -12.46
N TYR A 79 3.40 28.14 -13.65
CA TYR A 79 4.50 28.08 -14.62
C TYR A 79 4.61 29.41 -15.37
N ALA A 80 4.81 30.50 -14.66
CA ALA A 80 5.31 31.72 -15.28
C ALA A 80 6.84 31.67 -15.18
N SER A 81 7.52 31.45 -16.31
CA SER A 81 8.97 31.66 -16.48
C SER A 81 9.97 30.67 -15.83
N GLY A 82 9.60 29.40 -15.61
CA GLY A 82 10.59 28.37 -15.25
C GLY A 82 11.14 28.44 -13.81
N GLN A 83 10.49 29.21 -12.93
CA GLN A 83 10.67 29.09 -11.48
C GLN A 83 9.50 28.32 -10.88
N GLU A 84 9.81 27.21 -10.20
CA GLU A 84 8.85 26.53 -9.33
C GLU A 84 8.51 27.44 -8.14
N ARG A 85 7.48 28.28 -8.30
CA ARG A 85 6.90 28.99 -7.17
C ARG A 85 5.87 28.07 -6.54
N GLY A 86 6.23 27.52 -5.37
CA GLY A 86 5.30 26.84 -4.50
C GLY A 86 4.11 27.74 -4.10
N PRO A 87 3.07 27.17 -3.45
CA PRO A 87 1.92 27.95 -3.01
C PRO A 87 2.35 29.16 -2.20
N SER A 88 1.64 30.28 -2.34
CA SER A 88 1.99 31.51 -1.64
C SER A 88 2.02 31.28 -0.12
N PRO A 89 2.87 31.99 0.64
CA PRO A 89 2.96 31.81 2.09
C PRO A 89 1.60 31.90 2.81
N MET A 90 0.69 32.76 2.33
CA MET A 90 -0.66 32.91 2.88
C MET A 90 -1.56 31.69 2.60
N VAL A 91 -1.41 31.04 1.45
CA VAL A 91 -2.11 29.77 1.16
C VAL A 91 -1.57 28.64 2.03
N MET A 92 -0.25 28.60 2.23
CA MET A 92 0.39 27.63 3.11
C MET A 92 -0.07 27.80 4.57
N GLU A 93 -0.06 29.03 5.09
CA GLU A 93 -0.50 29.32 6.47
C GLU A 93 -1.98 28.97 6.68
N ARG A 94 -2.86 29.33 5.74
CA ARG A 94 -4.29 28.96 5.82
C ARG A 94 -4.48 27.45 5.75
N PHE A 95 -3.74 26.77 4.88
CA PHE A 95 -3.79 25.32 4.78
C PHE A 95 -3.32 24.65 6.07
N GLN A 96 -2.21 25.12 6.66
CA GLN A 96 -1.71 24.65 7.95
C GLN A 96 -2.74 24.88 9.06
N SER A 97 -3.35 26.07 9.13
CA SER A 97 -4.41 26.37 10.08
C SER A 97 -5.59 25.40 9.98
N VAL A 98 -6.05 25.09 8.76
CA VAL A 98 -7.14 24.11 8.54
C VAL A 98 -6.70 22.69 8.92
N VAL A 99 -5.47 22.28 8.58
CA VAL A 99 -4.95 20.96 8.96
C VAL A 99 -4.85 20.82 10.48
N SER A 100 -4.41 21.86 11.18
CA SER A 100 -4.38 21.89 12.64
C SER A 100 -5.78 21.78 13.25
N GLN A 101 -6.78 22.46 12.68
CA GLN A 101 -8.18 22.33 13.10
C GLN A 101 -8.72 20.91 12.88
N LEU A 102 -8.47 20.31 11.71
CA LEU A 102 -8.83 18.93 11.42
C LEU A 102 -8.20 17.95 12.43
N PHE A 103 -6.93 18.18 12.78
CA PHE A 103 -6.21 17.35 13.74
C PHE A 103 -6.83 17.41 15.15
N GLN A 104 -7.32 18.58 15.59
CA GLN A 104 -8.08 18.71 16.85
C GLN A 104 -9.37 17.86 16.84
N HIS A 105 -9.94 17.63 15.66
CA HIS A 105 -11.06 16.72 15.45
C HIS A 105 -10.63 15.27 15.14
N ARG A 106 -9.36 14.92 15.40
CA ARG A 106 -8.77 13.58 15.19
C ARG A 106 -8.83 13.12 13.73
N ILE A 107 -8.77 14.08 12.81
CA ILE A 107 -8.72 13.83 11.37
C ILE A 107 -7.28 14.01 10.90
N ILE A 108 -6.70 12.95 10.34
CA ILE A 108 -5.36 12.94 9.74
C ILE A 108 -5.44 12.61 8.26
N ARG A 109 -4.34 12.86 7.52
CA ARG A 109 -4.31 12.71 6.07
C ARG A 109 -3.09 11.93 5.61
N CYS A 110 -3.33 10.88 4.83
CA CYS A 110 -2.35 10.21 3.99
C CYS A 110 -2.56 10.68 2.55
N GLY A 111 -1.87 11.76 2.16
CA GLY A 111 -2.10 12.43 0.89
C GLY A 111 -0.81 12.63 0.09
N GLY A 112 -0.75 12.12 -1.14
CA GLY A 112 0.46 12.08 -1.97
C GLY A 112 1.21 10.74 -1.86
N PRO A 113 2.41 10.64 -2.46
CA PRO A 113 3.23 9.43 -2.39
C PRO A 113 3.58 9.05 -0.95
N VAL A 114 3.54 7.77 -0.62
CA VAL A 114 3.94 7.28 0.72
C VAL A 114 5.47 7.24 0.78
N GLU A 115 6.04 8.10 1.62
CA GLU A 115 7.47 8.28 1.81
C GLU A 115 7.80 8.35 3.31
N ASP A 116 9.07 8.19 3.67
CA ASP A 116 9.50 8.08 5.06
C ASP A 116 9.10 9.30 5.91
N ASP A 117 9.23 10.52 5.36
CA ASP A 117 8.82 11.75 6.06
C ASP A 117 7.31 11.79 6.32
N MET A 118 6.50 11.39 5.33
CA MET A 118 5.05 11.28 5.52
C MET A 118 4.70 10.24 6.59
N ALA A 119 5.36 9.08 6.53
CA ALA A 119 5.16 8.03 7.51
C ALA A 119 5.51 8.49 8.92
N ASN A 120 6.66 9.16 9.10
CA ASN A 120 7.07 9.71 10.40
C ASN A 120 6.04 10.70 10.96
N ILE A 121 5.50 11.59 10.12
CA ILE A 121 4.45 12.55 10.53
C ILE A 121 3.17 11.81 10.94
N ILE A 122 2.70 10.87 10.13
CA ILE A 122 1.47 10.12 10.42
C ILE A 122 1.63 9.26 11.68
N VAL A 123 2.76 8.59 11.84
CA VAL A 123 3.07 7.79 13.05
C VAL A 123 3.06 8.68 14.30
N ALA A 124 3.73 9.84 14.25
CA ALA A 124 3.72 10.79 15.35
C ALA A 124 2.30 11.28 15.69
N GLN A 125 1.49 11.58 14.67
CA GLN A 125 0.08 11.98 14.83
C GLN A 125 -0.76 10.87 15.48
N LEU A 126 -0.62 9.62 15.03
CA LEU A 126 -1.33 8.47 15.58
C LEU A 126 -0.98 8.24 17.05
N LEU A 127 0.32 8.23 17.39
CA LEU A 127 0.80 8.08 18.76
C LEU A 127 0.34 9.23 19.67
N TYR A 128 0.35 10.46 19.16
CA TYR A 128 -0.16 11.61 19.89
C TYR A 128 -1.66 11.48 20.19
N LEU A 129 -2.47 11.10 19.18
CA LEU A 129 -3.92 10.97 19.33
C LEU A 129 -4.30 9.82 20.28
N ASP A 130 -3.52 8.74 20.30
CA ASP A 130 -3.64 7.66 21.30
C ASP A 130 -3.33 8.16 22.72
N ALA A 131 -2.30 8.99 22.89
CA ALA A 131 -1.94 9.55 24.20
C ALA A 131 -2.98 10.55 24.73
N ILE A 132 -3.59 11.35 23.85
CA ILE A 132 -4.58 12.37 24.25
C ILE A 132 -5.92 11.74 24.65
N ASP A 133 -6.44 10.81 23.85
CA ASP A 133 -7.71 10.14 24.15
C ASP A 133 -7.73 8.77 23.45
N PRO A 134 -7.40 7.68 24.17
CA PRO A 134 -7.31 6.35 23.58
C PRO A 134 -8.67 5.72 23.25
N ASN A 135 -9.78 6.31 23.69
CA ASN A 135 -11.12 5.76 23.50
C ASN A 135 -11.87 6.37 22.31
N LYS A 136 -11.32 7.42 21.70
CA LYS A 136 -11.94 8.11 20.56
C LYS A 136 -11.29 7.69 19.26
N ASP A 137 -12.13 7.33 18.29
CA ASP A 137 -11.74 7.01 16.92
C ASP A 137 -10.86 8.11 16.28
N ILE A 138 -10.02 7.68 15.34
CA ILE A 138 -9.23 8.54 14.46
C ILE A 138 -9.75 8.33 13.03
N ILE A 139 -9.88 9.41 12.26
CA ILE A 139 -10.27 9.34 10.85
C ILE A 139 -9.05 9.67 9.99
N MET A 140 -8.59 8.70 9.21
CA MET A 140 -7.52 8.86 8.23
C MET A 140 -8.10 8.96 6.82
N TYR A 141 -8.00 10.14 6.22
CA TYR A 141 -8.31 10.32 4.79
C TYR A 141 -7.13 9.89 3.92
N VAL A 142 -7.39 8.99 2.97
CA VAL A 142 -6.39 8.41 2.07
C VAL A 142 -6.61 8.94 0.65
N ASN A 143 -5.61 9.64 0.13
CA ASN A 143 -5.49 10.07 -1.27
C ASN A 143 -4.04 9.89 -1.74
N SER A 144 -3.66 8.65 -2.02
CA SER A 144 -2.27 8.28 -2.28
C SER A 144 -2.15 7.34 -3.48
N PRO A 145 -1.18 7.58 -4.39
CA PRO A 145 -0.80 6.62 -5.43
C PRO A 145 0.05 5.45 -4.89
N GLY A 146 0.26 5.37 -3.57
CA GLY A 146 1.18 4.45 -2.90
C GLY A 146 2.60 5.02 -2.82
N GLY A 147 3.58 4.14 -2.59
CA GLY A 147 4.97 4.57 -2.41
C GLY A 147 5.81 3.46 -1.77
N SER A 148 6.72 3.85 -0.88
CA SER A 148 7.61 2.95 -0.14
C SER A 148 6.80 1.94 0.70
N VAL A 149 7.17 0.65 0.56
CA VAL A 149 6.54 -0.45 1.30
C VAL A 149 6.87 -0.31 2.79
N THR A 150 8.13 -0.05 3.15
CA THR A 150 8.56 0.08 4.54
C THR A 150 7.91 1.27 5.24
N ALA A 151 7.82 2.42 4.56
CA ALA A 151 7.12 3.60 5.06
C ALA A 151 5.64 3.31 5.33
N GLY A 152 4.96 2.64 4.39
CA GLY A 152 3.56 2.25 4.57
C GLY A 152 3.37 1.19 5.66
N MET A 153 4.30 0.25 5.81
CA MET A 153 4.27 -0.73 6.91
C MET A 153 4.42 -0.06 8.27
N ALA A 154 5.26 0.97 8.41
CA ALA A 154 5.37 1.73 9.66
C ALA A 154 4.05 2.40 10.09
N ILE A 155 3.33 3.00 9.12
CA ILE A 155 1.99 3.55 9.36
C ILE A 155 1.02 2.43 9.75
N PHE A 156 1.00 1.33 8.98
CA PHE A 156 0.10 0.21 9.20
C PHE A 156 0.28 -0.42 10.59
N ASP A 157 1.51 -0.74 10.97
CA ASP A 157 1.80 -1.34 12.27
C ASP A 157 1.42 -0.38 13.41
N THR A 158 1.63 0.93 13.22
CA THR A 158 1.19 1.93 14.19
C THR A 158 -0.33 1.98 14.33
N MET A 159 -1.08 1.89 13.21
CA MET A 159 -2.54 1.78 13.26
C MET A 159 -3.02 0.54 14.03
N LYS A 160 -2.24 -0.55 14.05
CA LYS A 160 -2.54 -1.77 14.82
C LYS A 160 -2.04 -1.72 16.26
N HIS A 161 -1.05 -0.89 16.53
CA HIS A 161 -0.43 -0.74 17.84
C HIS A 161 -1.25 0.15 18.79
N ILE A 162 -1.85 1.22 18.27
CA ILE A 162 -2.61 2.17 19.09
C ILE A 162 -3.97 1.62 19.54
N ARG A 163 -4.53 2.19 20.60
CA ARG A 163 -5.83 1.76 21.17
C ARG A 163 -7.06 2.29 20.41
N PRO A 164 -7.07 3.53 19.89
CA PRO A 164 -8.16 4.01 19.06
C PRO A 164 -8.39 3.15 17.82
N ASP A 165 -9.66 3.01 17.46
CA ASP A 165 -9.99 2.56 16.11
C ASP A 165 -9.57 3.60 15.07
N VAL A 166 -9.02 3.12 13.96
CA VAL A 166 -8.65 3.97 12.82
C VAL A 166 -9.64 3.74 11.69
N SER A 167 -10.56 4.69 11.51
CA SER A 167 -11.44 4.73 10.33
C SER A 167 -10.65 5.27 9.14
N THR A 168 -10.74 4.60 8.00
CA THR A 168 -10.07 5.02 6.76
C THR A 168 -11.10 5.47 5.73
N VAL A 169 -10.81 6.57 5.03
CA VAL A 169 -11.73 7.10 4.00
C VAL A 169 -10.95 7.43 2.73
N CYS A 170 -11.21 6.72 1.65
CA CYS A 170 -10.61 7.01 0.36
C CYS A 170 -11.29 8.21 -0.33
N ILE A 171 -10.48 9.21 -0.67
CA ILE A 171 -10.88 10.36 -1.49
C ILE A 171 -9.95 10.44 -2.70
N GLY A 172 -10.51 10.42 -3.90
CA GLY A 172 -9.71 10.46 -5.13
C GLY A 172 -9.08 9.10 -5.45
N LEU A 173 -7.86 8.84 -4.97
CA LEU A 173 -7.11 7.63 -5.29
C LEU A 173 -6.57 6.94 -4.03
N ALA A 174 -6.74 5.63 -3.93
CA ALA A 174 -5.95 4.79 -3.04
C ALA A 174 -5.36 3.65 -3.86
N ALA A 175 -4.09 3.76 -4.24
CA ALA A 175 -3.40 2.77 -5.06
C ALA A 175 -2.20 2.17 -4.33
N SER A 176 -1.86 0.90 -4.61
CA SER A 176 -0.68 0.24 -4.04
C SER A 176 -0.70 0.34 -2.50
N MET A 177 0.36 0.88 -1.86
CA MET A 177 0.38 1.12 -0.41
C MET A 177 -0.75 2.02 0.10
N GLY A 178 -1.31 2.91 -0.73
CA GLY A 178 -2.51 3.67 -0.38
C GLY A 178 -3.75 2.76 -0.24
N ALA A 179 -3.95 1.81 -1.15
CA ALA A 179 -5.02 0.82 -1.04
C ALA A 179 -4.79 -0.14 0.14
N PHE A 180 -3.54 -0.52 0.38
CA PHE A 180 -3.16 -1.33 1.53
C PHE A 180 -3.54 -0.65 2.84
N LEU A 181 -3.09 0.60 3.06
CA LEU A 181 -3.42 1.39 4.24
C LEU A 181 -4.93 1.63 4.40
N LEU A 182 -5.63 1.90 3.30
CA LEU A 182 -7.09 2.00 3.28
C LEU A 182 -7.72 0.71 3.83
N SER A 183 -7.33 -0.46 3.29
CA SER A 183 -7.86 -1.76 3.71
C SER A 183 -7.49 -2.14 5.14
N GLY A 184 -6.38 -1.59 5.64
CA GLY A 184 -5.85 -1.78 6.98
C GLY A 184 -6.58 -0.99 8.08
N GLY A 185 -7.58 -0.17 7.76
CA GLY A 185 -8.44 0.45 8.77
C GLY A 185 -9.20 -0.56 9.63
N THR A 186 -9.81 -0.10 10.73
CA THR A 186 -10.66 -0.94 11.59
C THR A 186 -11.82 -1.53 10.76
N LYS A 187 -12.06 -2.84 10.87
CA LYS A 187 -13.15 -3.55 10.18
C LYS A 187 -14.50 -2.94 10.52
N GLY A 188 -15.31 -2.66 9.50
CA GLY A 188 -16.58 -1.95 9.62
C GLY A 188 -16.44 -0.42 9.59
N LYS A 189 -15.21 0.12 9.55
CA LYS A 189 -14.92 1.56 9.53
C LYS A 189 -14.05 1.98 8.33
N ARG A 190 -13.99 1.17 7.27
CA ARG A 190 -13.25 1.45 6.03
C ARG A 190 -14.22 1.96 4.96
N TYR A 191 -13.98 3.14 4.42
CA TYR A 191 -14.93 3.82 3.55
C TYR A 191 -14.27 4.39 2.29
N SER A 192 -15.10 4.71 1.31
CA SER A 192 -14.68 5.44 0.12
C SER A 192 -15.77 6.37 -0.37
N LEU A 193 -15.38 7.48 -1.00
CA LEU A 193 -16.31 8.32 -1.75
C LEU A 193 -16.64 7.68 -3.11
N PRO A 194 -17.81 8.00 -3.71
CA PRO A 194 -18.34 7.23 -4.84
C PRO A 194 -17.45 7.22 -6.09
N ASN A 195 -16.74 8.32 -6.34
CA ASN A 195 -15.89 8.49 -7.53
C ASN A 195 -14.42 8.11 -7.29
N SER A 196 -14.06 7.68 -6.07
CA SER A 196 -12.69 7.29 -5.81
C SER A 196 -12.32 6.01 -6.56
N ARG A 197 -11.05 5.90 -6.95
CA ARG A 197 -10.47 4.70 -7.55
C ARG A 197 -9.56 4.02 -6.54
N ILE A 198 -9.66 2.71 -6.46
CA ILE A 198 -8.84 1.87 -5.58
C ILE A 198 -8.07 0.90 -6.48
N MET A 199 -6.76 0.77 -6.27
CA MET A 199 -5.91 -0.08 -7.09
C MET A 199 -4.96 -0.91 -6.24
N ILE A 200 -4.93 -2.21 -6.47
CA ILE A 200 -3.96 -3.13 -5.86
C ILE A 200 -3.06 -3.71 -6.95
N HIS A 201 -1.80 -3.94 -6.60
CA HIS A 201 -0.79 -4.57 -7.45
C HIS A 201 0.34 -5.12 -6.56
N GLN A 202 1.23 -5.92 -7.13
CA GLN A 202 2.41 -6.41 -6.45
C GLN A 202 3.42 -5.29 -6.18
N PRO A 203 4.24 -5.39 -5.12
CA PRO A 203 5.27 -4.39 -4.87
C PRO A 203 6.23 -4.29 -6.06
N LEU A 204 6.62 -3.06 -6.39
CA LEU A 204 7.59 -2.76 -7.43
C LEU A 204 8.93 -2.41 -6.79
N GLY A 205 10.01 -2.91 -7.37
CA GLY A 205 11.38 -2.68 -6.93
C GLY A 205 12.36 -2.94 -8.06
N GLY A 206 13.62 -2.58 -7.85
CA GLY A 206 14.71 -2.85 -8.76
C GLY A 206 15.94 -3.24 -7.97
N ALA A 207 16.78 -4.10 -8.55
CA ALA A 207 18.04 -4.53 -7.95
C ALA A 207 19.17 -4.33 -8.96
N GLN A 208 20.34 -3.94 -8.45
CA GLN A 208 21.58 -3.82 -9.22
C GLN A 208 22.73 -4.22 -8.30
N GLY A 209 23.71 -4.96 -8.81
CA GLY A 209 24.84 -5.42 -8.02
C GLY A 209 25.40 -6.74 -8.51
N GLN A 210 26.17 -7.41 -7.66
CA GLN A 210 26.64 -8.77 -7.92
C GLN A 210 25.47 -9.77 -7.88
N GLU A 211 25.70 -11.00 -8.34
CA GLU A 211 24.68 -12.06 -8.33
C GLU A 211 24.06 -12.25 -6.94
N THR A 212 24.89 -12.26 -5.89
CA THR A 212 24.44 -12.35 -4.50
C THR A 212 23.56 -11.17 -4.08
N ASP A 213 23.89 -9.95 -4.51
CA ASP A 213 23.09 -8.76 -4.19
C ASP A 213 21.71 -8.84 -4.86
N LEU A 214 21.67 -9.30 -6.11
CA LEU A 214 20.41 -9.49 -6.84
C LEU A 214 19.53 -10.55 -6.17
N GLU A 215 20.12 -11.67 -5.72
CA GLU A 215 19.40 -12.72 -5.00
C GLU A 215 18.83 -12.21 -3.67
N ILE A 216 19.61 -11.47 -2.88
CA ILE A 216 19.17 -10.88 -1.61
C ILE A 216 17.97 -9.94 -1.85
N GLN A 217 18.08 -9.04 -2.83
CA GLN A 217 17.01 -8.07 -3.13
C GLN A 217 15.75 -8.76 -3.68
N ALA A 218 15.90 -9.79 -4.52
CA ALA A 218 14.77 -10.56 -5.01
C ALA A 218 14.02 -11.28 -3.87
N ASN A 219 14.75 -11.86 -2.93
CA ASN A 219 14.16 -12.50 -1.75
C ASN A 219 13.42 -11.51 -0.87
N GLU A 220 13.94 -10.30 -0.68
CA GLU A 220 13.24 -9.23 0.06
C GLU A 220 11.96 -8.77 -0.65
N MET A 221 11.99 -8.63 -1.98
CA MET A 221 10.78 -8.32 -2.75
C MET A 221 9.72 -9.42 -2.63
N LEU A 222 10.13 -10.69 -2.65
CA LEU A 222 9.22 -11.83 -2.44
C LEU A 222 8.64 -11.82 -1.02
N HIS A 223 9.45 -11.45 -0.01
CA HIS A 223 9.01 -11.31 1.37
C HIS A 223 7.94 -10.22 1.50
N HIS A 224 8.20 -9.02 0.95
CA HIS A 224 7.21 -7.94 0.93
C HIS A 224 5.92 -8.36 0.20
N LYS A 225 6.02 -9.01 -0.97
CA LYS A 225 4.85 -9.50 -1.71
C LYS A 225 4.02 -10.47 -0.86
N ALA A 226 4.65 -11.45 -0.23
CA ALA A 226 3.97 -12.43 0.59
C ALA A 226 3.25 -11.78 1.79
N ASN A 227 3.93 -10.86 2.50
CA ASN A 227 3.34 -10.16 3.64
C ASN A 227 2.14 -9.29 3.24
N LEU A 228 2.31 -8.44 2.22
CA LEU A 228 1.24 -7.55 1.75
C LEU A 228 0.02 -8.35 1.28
N ASN A 229 0.23 -9.41 0.50
CA ASN A 229 -0.86 -10.25 0.02
C ASN A 229 -1.54 -11.03 1.15
N GLY A 230 -0.78 -11.48 2.17
CA GLY A 230 -1.34 -12.10 3.36
C GLY A 230 -2.29 -11.16 4.13
N TYR A 231 -1.88 -9.91 4.34
CA TYR A 231 -2.72 -8.91 5.00
C TYR A 231 -3.92 -8.50 4.13
N LEU A 232 -3.75 -8.32 2.83
CA LEU A 232 -4.87 -8.05 1.93
C LEU A 232 -5.89 -9.18 1.96
N ALA A 233 -5.45 -10.45 1.91
CA ALA A 233 -6.33 -11.61 2.05
C ALA A 233 -7.09 -11.58 3.39
N TYR A 234 -6.38 -11.30 4.49
CA TYR A 234 -6.99 -11.17 5.82
C TYR A 234 -8.03 -10.03 5.91
N HIS A 235 -7.71 -8.85 5.37
CA HIS A 235 -8.60 -7.68 5.43
C HIS A 235 -9.82 -7.81 4.51
N THR A 236 -9.66 -8.45 3.36
CA THR A 236 -10.73 -8.59 2.36
C THR A 236 -11.58 -9.83 2.58
N GLY A 237 -11.03 -10.87 3.22
CA GLY A 237 -11.63 -12.20 3.28
C GLY A 237 -11.49 -13.00 1.98
N GLN A 238 -10.75 -12.49 0.99
CA GLN A 238 -10.46 -13.23 -0.24
C GLN A 238 -9.41 -14.31 0.02
N PRO A 239 -9.47 -15.45 -0.70
CA PRO A 239 -8.39 -16.44 -0.66
C PRO A 239 -7.05 -15.83 -1.10
N LEU A 240 -5.95 -16.26 -0.47
CA LEU A 240 -4.61 -15.77 -0.81
C LEU A 240 -4.27 -15.98 -2.29
N ASP A 241 -4.65 -17.11 -2.89
CA ASP A 241 -4.43 -17.39 -4.30
C ASP A 241 -5.13 -16.37 -5.21
N LYS A 242 -6.34 -15.94 -4.83
CA LYS A 242 -7.07 -14.90 -5.56
C LYS A 242 -6.38 -13.55 -5.45
N ILE A 243 -5.90 -13.18 -4.25
CA ILE A 243 -5.10 -11.96 -4.06
C ILE A 243 -3.82 -12.01 -4.90
N ASN A 244 -3.13 -13.15 -4.93
CA ASN A 244 -1.90 -13.31 -5.73
C ASN A 244 -2.14 -13.09 -7.23
N VAL A 245 -3.26 -13.60 -7.76
CA VAL A 245 -3.65 -13.39 -9.17
C VAL A 245 -4.07 -11.94 -9.40
N ASP A 246 -4.97 -11.42 -8.57
CA ASP A 246 -5.55 -10.09 -8.76
C ASP A 246 -4.50 -8.97 -8.52
N THR A 247 -3.42 -9.24 -7.79
CA THR A 247 -2.31 -8.29 -7.60
C THR A 247 -1.16 -8.46 -8.59
N ASP A 248 -1.16 -9.45 -9.48
CA ASP A 248 -0.03 -9.65 -10.40
C ASP A 248 0.16 -8.47 -11.37
N ARG A 249 -0.93 -7.75 -11.68
CA ARG A 249 -0.94 -6.51 -12.46
C ARG A 249 -1.78 -5.46 -11.75
N ASP A 250 -1.74 -4.23 -12.27
CA ASP A 250 -2.60 -3.15 -11.82
C ASP A 250 -4.08 -3.58 -11.91
N TYR A 251 -4.72 -3.73 -10.76
CA TYR A 251 -6.12 -4.11 -10.66
C TYR A 251 -6.94 -2.98 -10.05
N PHE A 252 -7.59 -2.23 -10.95
CA PHE A 252 -8.37 -1.06 -10.58
C PHE A 252 -9.83 -1.40 -10.30
N MET A 253 -10.35 -0.81 -9.24
CA MET A 253 -11.74 -0.93 -8.79
C MET A 253 -12.34 0.46 -8.55
N SER A 254 -13.63 0.59 -8.83
CA SER A 254 -14.49 1.64 -8.29
C SER A 254 -14.70 1.44 -6.79
N ALA A 255 -15.22 2.46 -6.09
CA ALA A 255 -15.61 2.32 -4.69
C ALA A 255 -16.61 1.17 -4.45
N LYS A 256 -17.54 0.94 -5.38
CA LYS A 256 -18.51 -0.16 -5.28
C LYS A 256 -17.83 -1.52 -5.43
N GLU A 257 -17.01 -1.70 -6.47
CA GLU A 257 -16.27 -2.95 -6.70
C GLU A 257 -15.31 -3.24 -5.53
N ALA A 258 -14.63 -2.22 -5.00
CA ALA A 258 -13.74 -2.39 -3.85
C ALA A 258 -14.48 -2.80 -2.57
N LYS A 259 -15.72 -2.32 -2.37
CA LYS A 259 -16.58 -2.78 -1.28
C LYS A 259 -16.96 -4.26 -1.45
N GLU A 260 -17.38 -4.64 -2.65
CA GLU A 260 -17.72 -6.03 -2.99
C GLU A 260 -16.51 -6.97 -2.87
N TYR A 261 -15.32 -6.46 -3.20
CA TYR A 261 -14.05 -7.17 -3.05
C TYR A 261 -13.61 -7.32 -1.59
N GLY A 262 -14.07 -6.44 -0.70
CA GLY A 262 -13.78 -6.45 0.74
C GLY A 262 -12.66 -5.49 1.19
N LEU A 263 -12.15 -4.64 0.29
CA LEU A 263 -11.12 -3.63 0.62
C LEU A 263 -11.67 -2.51 1.50
N ILE A 264 -12.97 -2.22 1.37
CA ILE A 264 -13.70 -1.25 2.18
C ILE A 264 -15.04 -1.84 2.63
N ASP A 265 -15.64 -1.25 3.65
CA ASP A 265 -16.92 -1.67 4.23
C ASP A 265 -18.11 -0.87 3.71
N GLY A 266 -17.90 0.38 3.24
CA GLY A 266 -18.97 1.25 2.79
C GLY A 266 -18.59 2.32 1.77
N VAL A 267 -19.57 2.73 0.97
CA VAL A 267 -19.47 3.89 0.07
C VAL A 267 -20.32 5.03 0.64
N ILE A 268 -19.70 6.18 0.89
CA ILE A 268 -20.39 7.34 1.47
C ILE A 268 -21.06 8.14 0.36
N MET A 269 -22.37 7.93 0.17
CA MET A 269 -23.15 8.61 -0.87
C MET A 269 -23.58 10.03 -0.46
N ASN A 270 -23.73 10.30 0.84
CA ASN A 270 -24.10 11.62 1.36
C ASN A 270 -23.17 12.00 2.52
N PRO A 271 -22.24 12.96 2.33
CA PRO A 271 -21.23 13.32 3.32
C PRO A 271 -21.84 13.93 4.60
N LEU A 272 -23.04 14.53 4.54
CA LEU A 272 -23.74 15.06 5.73
C LEU A 272 -24.10 13.96 6.75
N LYS A 273 -24.08 12.68 6.36
CA LYS A 273 -24.24 11.56 7.30
C LYS A 273 -22.93 11.10 7.95
N ALA A 274 -21.78 11.42 7.34
CA ALA A 274 -20.48 10.93 7.79
C ALA A 274 -19.73 11.94 8.67
N LEU A 275 -19.93 13.24 8.45
CA LEU A 275 -19.31 14.31 9.23
C LEU A 275 -20.41 15.12 9.92
N GLN A 276 -20.45 15.11 11.26
CA GLN A 276 -21.31 16.04 11.98
C GLN A 276 -20.78 17.48 11.79
N PRO A 277 -21.66 18.49 11.67
CA PRO A 277 -21.24 19.88 11.61
C PRO A 277 -20.39 20.22 12.84
N LEU A 278 -19.27 20.90 12.62
CA LEU A 278 -18.50 21.47 13.72
C LEU A 278 -19.40 22.47 14.46
N PRO A 279 -19.42 22.46 15.80
CA PRO A 279 -20.15 23.48 16.54
C PRO A 279 -19.61 24.85 16.12
N ALA A 280 -20.51 25.79 15.81
CA ALA A 280 -20.11 27.14 15.48
C ALA A 280 -19.30 27.69 16.65
N SER A 281 -18.09 28.18 16.37
CA SER A 281 -17.26 28.87 17.35
C SER A 281 -18.03 30.09 17.87
N SER A 282 -18.47 30.03 19.12
CA SER A 282 -19.07 31.14 19.89
C SER A 282 -18.03 32.18 20.26
#